data_AF-A0A6A4JGV9-F1
#
_entry.id   AF-A0A6A4JGV9-F1
#
_cell.length_a   1.000
_cell.length_b   1.000
_cell.length_c   1.000
_cell.angle_alpha   90.00
_cell.angle_beta   90.00
_cell.angle_gamma   90.00
#
_symmetry.space_group_name_H-M   'P 1'
#
loop_
_entity.id
_entity.type
_entity.pdbx_description
1 polymer ?
#
loop_
_entity_poly.entity_id
_entity_poly.type
_entity_poly.pdbx_seq_one_letter_code
_entity_poly.pdbx_strand_id
1 'polypeptide(L)'
;MTSKDKDIFWKLNSLACLASGLIGRYTIIDLRNDATANGKIESVDGFMNVNMTDVVFTDPGGNEFYFATFFVRDRNIRYIHVPKELHSSSVTFSTKFNIPLAKMDFLFCDYDFIGFDLDNTLCEYNLNEMVRMEYDVMSDFLVSRGYPREKLKADLDDFSVDFMQRGLILDFERGNVIKLDRNGGIMKATHGTKPLERDVILDVYGPRNMNCPLMVKIKSNLTDAWSPDCLSKYRLLLDYFDIPASLAFARCVDVVEERGENEFMKCGEDTIGALRHMYNRAHFPNEQSDYFKNMRADPGKYIVRSAPRLLNWLKTLRKKKRLFLVTGSNCDLADFVARHSLGPDWRELFDIVVCFAKKPFFFTGTNDFKEVKDLKEGDTVQKIALGGIYNQGNWQELETTLKVAAGRPEARGLYFGDNLVQDVFTPTKLQLCDTVAIVEEMNESHPSSQIISSKFWGPMHAEGSWWGNVIKMYPKAFLPSINKLSR
;
A
#
# COMPACT_ATOMS: atom_id res chain seq x y z
N MET A 1 2.97 -14.44 -29.96
CA MET A 1 2.68 -15.39 -28.86
C MET A 1 2.89 -16.80 -29.36
N THR A 2 3.75 -17.55 -28.68
CA THR A 2 3.92 -18.98 -28.90
C THR A 2 2.66 -19.75 -28.49
N SER A 3 2.53 -21.03 -28.89
CA SER A 3 1.41 -21.90 -28.47
C SER A 3 1.32 -21.99 -26.95
N LYS A 4 2.47 -22.02 -26.26
CA LYS A 4 2.57 -22.04 -24.80
C LYS A 4 2.10 -20.75 -24.16
N ASP A 5 2.40 -19.59 -24.77
CA ASP A 5 1.92 -18.30 -24.28
C ASP A 5 0.40 -18.17 -24.42
N LYS A 6 -0.18 -18.75 -25.49
CA LYS A 6 -1.63 -18.80 -25.67
C LYS A 6 -2.29 -19.72 -24.64
N ASP A 7 -1.70 -20.90 -24.38
CA ASP A 7 -2.20 -21.83 -23.36
C ASP A 7 -2.22 -21.16 -21.97
N ILE A 8 -1.13 -20.52 -21.58
CA ILE A 8 -1.02 -19.80 -20.30
C ILE A 8 -2.01 -18.63 -20.25
N PHE A 9 -2.11 -17.85 -21.33
CA PHE A 9 -3.02 -16.71 -21.42
C PHE A 9 -4.48 -17.15 -21.19
N TRP A 10 -4.93 -18.20 -21.88
CA TRP A 10 -6.32 -18.65 -21.75
C TRP A 10 -6.59 -19.39 -20.44
N LYS A 11 -5.59 -20.11 -19.88
CA LYS A 11 -5.68 -20.70 -18.52
C LYS A 11 -5.94 -19.66 -17.44
N LEU A 12 -5.39 -18.45 -17.57
CA LEU A 12 -5.47 -17.42 -16.54
C LEU A 12 -6.63 -16.43 -16.76
N ASN A 13 -7.09 -16.26 -18.01
CA ASN A 13 -8.06 -15.22 -18.38
C ASN A 13 -9.41 -15.77 -18.88
N SER A 14 -9.68 -17.05 -18.68
CA SER A 14 -10.98 -17.66 -18.98
C SER A 14 -11.45 -18.54 -17.82
N LEU A 15 -12.67 -19.06 -17.89
CA LEU A 15 -13.20 -20.04 -16.94
C LEU A 15 -12.34 -21.32 -16.83
N ALA A 16 -11.39 -21.54 -17.75
CA ALA A 16 -10.41 -22.62 -17.64
C ALA A 16 -9.57 -22.53 -16.35
N CYS A 17 -9.45 -21.34 -15.74
CA CYS A 17 -8.78 -21.17 -14.45
C CYS A 17 -9.50 -21.93 -13.33
N LEU A 18 -10.83 -21.91 -13.31
CA LEU A 18 -11.65 -22.58 -12.29
C LEU A 18 -11.53 -24.10 -12.41
N ALA A 19 -11.61 -24.62 -13.64
CA ALA A 19 -11.37 -26.03 -13.93
C ALA A 19 -9.94 -26.45 -13.55
N SER A 20 -8.95 -25.59 -13.82
CA SER A 20 -7.55 -25.83 -13.43
C SER A 20 -7.36 -25.85 -11.91
N GLY A 21 -8.16 -25.08 -11.16
CA GLY A 21 -8.16 -25.10 -9.69
C GLY A 21 -8.66 -26.42 -9.07
N LEU A 22 -9.30 -27.28 -9.87
CA LEU A 22 -9.79 -28.60 -9.46
C LEU A 22 -8.79 -29.72 -9.79
N ILE A 23 -7.62 -29.43 -10.38
CA ILE A 23 -6.58 -30.44 -10.65
C ILE A 23 -6.21 -31.17 -9.35
N GLY A 24 -6.20 -32.49 -9.42
CA GLY A 24 -5.96 -33.39 -8.31
C GLY A 24 -7.19 -33.73 -7.47
N ARG A 25 -8.38 -33.22 -7.81
CA ARG A 25 -9.63 -33.47 -7.06
C ARG A 25 -10.62 -34.31 -7.88
N TYR A 26 -11.44 -35.09 -7.17
CA TYR A 26 -12.60 -35.78 -7.76
C TYR A 26 -13.73 -34.79 -7.96
N THR A 27 -14.33 -34.81 -9.15
CA THR A 27 -15.52 -34.04 -9.45
C THR A 27 -16.35 -34.70 -10.56
N ILE A 28 -17.56 -34.16 -10.75
CA ILE A 28 -18.49 -34.54 -11.80
C ILE A 28 -18.43 -33.49 -12.91
N ILE A 29 -18.34 -33.94 -14.16
CA ILE A 29 -18.52 -33.11 -15.35
C ILE A 29 -19.80 -33.55 -16.05
N ASP A 30 -20.77 -32.65 -16.14
CA ASP A 30 -21.96 -32.85 -16.95
C ASP A 30 -21.62 -32.54 -18.41
N LEU A 31 -21.94 -33.48 -19.29
CA LEU A 31 -21.74 -33.33 -20.72
C LEU A 31 -23.01 -32.83 -21.42
N ARG A 32 -22.84 -32.19 -22.57
CA ARG A 32 -23.95 -31.62 -23.35
C ARG A 32 -24.90 -32.66 -23.94
N ASN A 33 -24.49 -33.92 -24.00
CA ASN A 33 -25.34 -35.04 -24.43
C ASN A 33 -26.09 -35.69 -23.26
N ASP A 34 -26.21 -35.00 -22.12
CA ASP A 34 -26.86 -35.46 -20.88
C ASP A 34 -26.20 -36.69 -20.23
N ALA A 35 -24.96 -37.00 -20.62
CA ALA A 35 -24.10 -37.94 -19.91
C ALA A 35 -23.27 -37.23 -18.82
N THR A 36 -22.71 -37.98 -17.89
CA THR A 36 -21.82 -37.45 -16.84
C THR A 36 -20.50 -38.21 -16.79
N ALA A 37 -19.43 -37.52 -16.42
CA ALA A 37 -18.12 -38.12 -16.14
C ALA A 37 -17.71 -37.77 -14.71
N ASN A 38 -17.68 -38.77 -13.83
CA ASN A 38 -17.29 -38.61 -12.43
C ASN A 38 -15.89 -39.21 -12.20
N GLY A 39 -14.91 -38.39 -11.87
CA GLY A 39 -13.56 -38.87 -11.59
C GLY A 39 -12.59 -37.75 -11.22
N LYS A 40 -11.30 -38.06 -11.18
CA LYS A 40 -10.26 -37.12 -10.74
C LYS A 40 -9.73 -36.31 -11.92
N ILE A 41 -9.69 -34.99 -11.80
CA ILE A 41 -9.07 -34.14 -12.83
C ILE A 41 -7.54 -34.24 -12.72
N GLU A 42 -6.88 -34.67 -13.80
CA GLU A 42 -5.43 -34.79 -13.87
C GLU A 42 -4.79 -33.54 -14.51
N SER A 43 -5.37 -33.02 -15.58
CA SER A 43 -4.92 -31.79 -16.21
C SER A 43 -6.04 -31.07 -16.96
N VAL A 44 -5.89 -29.75 -17.07
CA VAL A 44 -6.75 -28.87 -17.85
C VAL A 44 -5.85 -28.00 -18.74
N ASP A 45 -6.20 -27.83 -20.01
CA ASP A 45 -5.51 -26.91 -20.91
C ASP A 45 -6.17 -25.51 -20.94
N GLY A 46 -5.57 -24.56 -21.65
CA GLY A 46 -6.09 -23.20 -21.76
C GLY A 46 -7.41 -23.09 -22.52
N PHE A 47 -7.80 -24.13 -23.24
CA PHE A 47 -9.06 -24.18 -23.97
C PHE A 47 -10.16 -24.92 -23.19
N MET A 48 -9.90 -25.30 -21.92
CA MET A 48 -10.82 -26.05 -21.07
C MET A 48 -11.05 -27.50 -21.55
N ASN A 49 -10.07 -28.09 -22.24
CA ASN A 49 -10.05 -29.55 -22.39
C ASN A 49 -9.54 -30.18 -21.09
N VAL A 50 -10.20 -31.24 -20.63
CA VAL A 50 -9.97 -31.86 -19.33
C VAL A 50 -9.55 -33.31 -19.51
N ASN A 51 -8.39 -33.67 -18.96
CA ASN A 51 -7.99 -35.07 -18.77
C ASN A 51 -8.36 -35.49 -17.35
N MET A 52 -9.00 -36.66 -17.23
CA MET A 52 -9.43 -37.23 -15.98
C MET A 52 -8.92 -38.66 -15.83
N THR A 53 -8.74 -39.11 -14.60
CA THR A 53 -8.41 -40.49 -14.21
C THR A 53 -9.47 -41.04 -13.28
N ASP A 54 -9.56 -42.38 -13.18
CA ASP A 54 -10.54 -43.08 -12.34
C ASP A 54 -11.97 -42.62 -12.58
N VAL A 55 -12.39 -42.61 -13.85
CA VAL A 55 -13.67 -42.06 -14.26
C VAL A 55 -14.73 -43.15 -14.34
N VAL A 56 -15.88 -42.89 -13.70
CA VAL A 56 -17.15 -43.54 -14.00
C VAL A 56 -17.94 -42.61 -14.91
N PHE A 57 -18.16 -43.06 -16.14
CA PHE A 57 -18.99 -42.38 -17.12
C PHE A 57 -20.41 -42.95 -17.09
N THR A 58 -21.41 -42.11 -16.89
CA THR A 58 -22.82 -42.50 -16.91
C THR A 58 -23.46 -41.96 -18.18
N ASP A 59 -23.99 -42.86 -19.02
CA ASP A 59 -24.70 -42.47 -20.24
C ASP A 59 -26.12 -41.90 -19.92
N PRO A 60 -26.82 -41.31 -20.90
CA PRO A 60 -28.16 -40.76 -20.66
C PRO A 60 -29.23 -41.81 -20.27
N GLY A 61 -28.95 -43.09 -20.53
CA GLY A 61 -29.78 -44.22 -20.11
C GLY A 61 -29.49 -44.69 -18.69
N GLY A 62 -28.51 -44.09 -18.01
CA GLY A 62 -28.10 -44.45 -16.65
C GLY A 62 -27.11 -45.61 -16.58
N ASN A 63 -26.57 -46.09 -17.71
CA ASN A 63 -25.56 -47.15 -17.68
C ASN A 63 -24.19 -46.57 -17.33
N GLU A 64 -23.46 -47.26 -16.45
CA GLU A 64 -22.15 -46.83 -15.97
C GLU A 64 -21.00 -47.61 -16.62
N PHE A 65 -19.93 -46.90 -16.99
CA PHE A 65 -18.75 -47.43 -17.63
C PHE A 65 -17.49 -46.88 -16.95
N TYR A 66 -16.60 -47.77 -16.53
CA TYR A 66 -15.33 -47.36 -15.92
C TYR A 66 -14.24 -47.13 -16.97
N PHE A 67 -13.50 -46.04 -16.80
CA PHE A 67 -12.34 -45.68 -17.61
C PHE A 67 -11.17 -45.27 -16.71
N ALA A 68 -10.02 -45.91 -16.91
CA ALA A 68 -8.78 -45.52 -16.21
C ALA A 68 -8.32 -44.10 -16.57
N THR A 69 -8.53 -43.70 -17.83
CA THR A 69 -8.29 -42.35 -18.34
C THR A 69 -9.48 -41.92 -19.20
N PHE A 70 -9.87 -40.66 -19.11
CA PHE A 70 -11.01 -40.11 -19.82
C PHE A 70 -10.74 -38.67 -20.24
N PHE A 71 -10.95 -38.36 -21.52
CA PHE A 71 -10.69 -37.03 -22.06
C PHE A 71 -11.99 -36.34 -22.46
N VAL A 72 -12.20 -35.15 -21.91
CA VAL A 72 -13.37 -34.32 -22.20
C VAL A 72 -12.94 -33.07 -22.97
N ARG A 73 -13.49 -32.88 -24.16
CA ARG A 73 -13.28 -31.66 -24.94
C ARG A 73 -14.17 -30.52 -24.44
N ASP A 74 -13.66 -29.30 -24.49
CA ASP A 74 -14.35 -28.06 -24.11
C ASP A 74 -15.80 -27.98 -24.63
N ARG A 75 -16.00 -28.27 -25.92
CA ARG A 75 -17.30 -28.19 -26.59
C ARG A 75 -18.34 -29.17 -26.07
N ASN A 76 -17.91 -30.23 -25.38
CA ASN A 76 -18.78 -31.25 -24.82
C ASN A 76 -19.14 -30.96 -23.36
N ILE A 77 -18.47 -30.01 -22.71
CA ILE A 77 -18.72 -29.65 -21.32
C ILE A 77 -19.99 -28.78 -21.24
N ARG A 78 -20.90 -29.17 -20.34
CA ARG A 78 -22.06 -28.38 -19.94
C ARG A 78 -21.80 -27.71 -18.60
N TYR A 79 -21.44 -28.49 -17.59
CA TYR A 79 -21.09 -28.00 -16.25
C TYR A 79 -19.92 -28.80 -15.68
N ILE A 80 -19.07 -28.13 -14.89
CA ILE A 80 -18.10 -28.79 -14.01
C ILE A 80 -18.56 -28.49 -12.59
N HIS A 81 -18.83 -29.54 -11.83
CA HIS A 81 -19.27 -29.39 -10.44
C HIS A 81 -18.09 -28.92 -9.58
N VAL A 82 -18.36 -28.02 -8.63
CA VAL A 82 -17.36 -27.56 -7.66
C VAL A 82 -17.72 -28.19 -6.32
N PRO A 83 -16.84 -29.02 -5.73
CA PRO A 83 -17.09 -29.63 -4.42
C PRO A 83 -17.43 -28.59 -3.35
N LYS A 84 -18.45 -28.87 -2.52
CA LYS A 84 -18.99 -27.90 -1.55
C LYS A 84 -17.96 -27.39 -0.52
N GLU A 85 -16.94 -28.18 -0.24
CA GLU A 85 -15.82 -27.84 0.66
C GLU A 85 -14.98 -26.64 0.16
N LEU A 86 -15.07 -26.31 -1.13
CA LEU A 86 -14.41 -25.15 -1.74
C LEU A 86 -15.24 -23.86 -1.69
N HIS A 87 -16.52 -23.93 -1.29
CA HIS A 87 -17.35 -22.73 -1.14
C HIS A 87 -17.12 -21.99 0.18
N SER A 88 -16.50 -22.63 1.18
CA SER A 88 -16.24 -22.08 2.51
C SER A 88 -14.77 -21.75 2.80
N SER A 89 -13.87 -22.02 1.85
CA SER A 89 -12.43 -21.76 1.99
C SER A 89 -11.93 -20.96 0.78
N SER A 90 -11.18 -19.89 1.02
CA SER A 90 -10.58 -19.03 0.01
C SER A 90 -9.82 -19.89 -1.01
N VAL A 91 -10.29 -19.92 -2.26
CA VAL A 91 -9.61 -20.63 -3.35
C VAL A 91 -8.25 -19.98 -3.54
N THR A 92 -7.21 -20.61 -3.01
CA THR A 92 -5.83 -20.15 -3.15
C THR A 92 -5.27 -20.81 -4.40
N PHE A 93 -5.08 -20.03 -5.46
CA PHE A 93 -4.39 -20.50 -6.66
C PHE A 93 -2.90 -20.73 -6.34
N SER A 94 -2.56 -21.96 -5.97
CA SER A 94 -1.17 -22.42 -5.93
C SER A 94 -0.68 -22.55 -7.37
N THR A 95 -0.06 -21.48 -7.89
CA THR A 95 0.81 -21.59 -9.05
C THR A 95 2.23 -21.79 -8.54
N LYS A 96 2.95 -22.77 -9.09
CA LYS A 96 4.38 -23.03 -8.86
C LYS A 96 5.31 -21.91 -9.37
N PHE A 97 4.79 -20.70 -9.56
CA PHE A 97 5.53 -19.51 -9.93
C PHE A 97 5.41 -18.55 -8.76
N ASN A 98 6.53 -18.25 -8.09
CA ASN A 98 6.64 -17.18 -7.10
C ASN A 98 6.30 -15.85 -7.78
N ILE A 99 5.01 -15.50 -7.80
CA ILE A 99 4.55 -14.14 -7.97
C ILE A 99 4.25 -13.66 -6.55
N PRO A 100 4.78 -12.51 -6.10
CA PRO A 100 4.43 -11.95 -4.79
C PRO A 100 2.91 -11.90 -4.67
N LEU A 101 2.35 -12.61 -3.69
CA LEU A 101 0.92 -12.82 -3.48
C LEU A 101 0.18 -11.49 -3.65
N ALA A 102 -0.51 -11.23 -4.75
CA ALA A 102 -1.55 -10.21 -4.76
C ALA A 102 -2.83 -10.89 -4.23
N LYS A 103 -3.32 -10.45 -3.07
CA LYS A 103 -4.65 -10.86 -2.58
C LYS A 103 -5.68 -9.97 -3.29
N MET A 104 -6.71 -10.57 -3.88
CA MET A 104 -7.88 -9.87 -4.42
C MET A 104 -9.14 -10.56 -3.87
N ASP A 105 -9.55 -10.17 -2.68
CA ASP A 105 -10.68 -10.76 -1.95
C ASP A 105 -11.88 -9.81 -1.91
N PHE A 106 -12.28 -9.31 -3.09
CA PHE A 106 -13.45 -8.47 -3.27
C PHE A 106 -13.87 -8.39 -4.76
N LEU A 107 -15.12 -8.00 -5.02
CA LEU A 107 -15.59 -7.62 -6.36
C LEU A 107 -15.97 -6.14 -6.38
N PHE A 108 -15.58 -5.41 -7.43
CA PHE A 108 -15.95 -3.99 -7.58
C PHE A 108 -17.48 -3.76 -7.65
N CYS A 109 -18.26 -4.78 -8.02
CA CYS A 109 -19.71 -4.67 -8.03
C CYS A 109 -20.31 -4.49 -6.63
N ASP A 110 -19.60 -4.94 -5.58
CA ASP A 110 -20.08 -4.97 -4.19
C ASP A 110 -20.00 -3.61 -3.48
N TYR A 111 -19.38 -2.62 -4.12
CA TYR A 111 -19.14 -1.29 -3.57
C TYR A 111 -19.89 -0.23 -4.36
N ASP A 112 -20.34 0.83 -3.70
CA ASP A 112 -21.10 1.91 -4.33
C ASP A 112 -20.23 3.16 -4.53
N PHE A 113 -19.29 3.37 -3.60
CA PHE A 113 -18.31 4.43 -3.66
C PHE A 113 -16.89 3.89 -3.46
N ILE A 114 -15.95 4.44 -4.24
CA ILE A 114 -14.56 4.00 -4.26
C ILE A 114 -13.67 5.21 -4.10
N GLY A 115 -12.80 5.16 -3.10
CA GLY A 115 -11.89 6.23 -2.74
C GLY A 115 -10.44 5.88 -2.97
N PHE A 116 -9.65 6.92 -3.14
CA PHE A 116 -8.22 6.80 -3.35
C PHE A 116 -7.49 7.83 -2.50
N ASP A 117 -6.31 7.49 -2.00
CA ASP A 117 -5.28 8.47 -1.72
C ASP A 117 -4.63 8.95 -3.03
N LEU A 118 -3.91 10.07 -2.95
CA LEU A 118 -3.20 10.66 -4.08
C LEU A 118 -1.76 10.14 -4.18
N ASP A 119 -0.93 10.53 -3.22
CA ASP A 119 0.52 10.34 -3.25
C ASP A 119 0.88 8.87 -3.04
N ASN A 120 1.78 8.31 -3.86
CA ASN A 120 2.18 6.88 -3.87
C ASN A 120 1.02 5.87 -4.05
N THR A 121 -0.19 6.35 -4.37
CA THR A 121 -1.38 5.52 -4.61
C THR A 121 -1.88 5.68 -6.03
N LEU A 122 -2.30 6.89 -6.42
CA LEU A 122 -2.64 7.25 -7.79
C LEU A 122 -1.46 7.89 -8.51
N CYS A 123 -0.71 8.73 -7.81
CA CYS A 123 0.44 9.45 -8.30
C CYS A 123 1.72 8.78 -7.80
N GLU A 124 2.37 8.04 -8.70
CA GLU A 124 3.67 7.43 -8.44
C GLU A 124 4.79 8.48 -8.56
N TYR A 125 5.87 8.29 -7.80
CA TYR A 125 7.03 9.19 -7.78
C TYR A 125 8.28 8.49 -8.28
N ASN A 126 9.19 9.25 -8.87
CA ASN A 126 10.55 8.78 -9.14
C ASN A 126 11.34 8.76 -7.83
N LEU A 127 11.17 7.69 -7.06
CA LEU A 127 11.73 7.58 -5.70
C LEU A 127 13.27 7.73 -5.67
N ASN A 128 13.98 7.40 -6.76
CA ASN A 128 15.42 7.63 -6.84
C ASN A 128 15.80 9.12 -6.74
N GLU A 129 15.05 9.98 -7.43
CA GLU A 129 15.29 11.42 -7.42
C GLU A 129 14.66 12.08 -6.19
N MET A 130 13.47 11.61 -5.80
CA MET A 130 12.70 12.17 -4.69
C MET A 130 13.44 12.02 -3.36
N VAL A 131 13.83 10.79 -2.99
CA VAL A 131 14.48 10.49 -1.70
C VAL A 131 15.83 11.18 -1.57
N ARG A 132 16.59 11.32 -2.67
CA ARG A 132 17.87 12.06 -2.68
C ARG A 132 17.66 13.55 -2.45
N MET A 133 16.69 14.15 -3.14
CA MET A 133 16.36 15.57 -2.93
C MET A 133 15.86 15.83 -1.51
N GLU A 134 15.00 14.97 -0.97
CA GLU A 134 14.53 15.07 0.42
C GLU A 134 15.70 14.99 1.40
N TYR A 135 16.59 14.00 1.23
CA TYR A 135 17.78 13.88 2.06
C TYR A 135 18.66 15.14 2.01
N ASP A 136 18.89 15.69 0.82
CA ASP A 136 19.67 16.92 0.64
C ASP A 136 19.06 18.08 1.43
N VAL A 137 17.75 18.29 1.34
CA VAL A 137 17.05 19.35 2.08
C VAL A 137 17.13 19.12 3.59
N MET A 138 16.97 17.86 4.06
CA MET A 138 17.14 17.55 5.48
C MET A 138 18.56 17.83 5.96
N SER A 139 19.56 17.40 5.19
CA SER A 139 20.96 17.56 5.53
C SER A 139 21.36 19.04 5.65
N ASP A 140 20.88 19.91 4.75
CA ASP A 140 21.14 21.35 4.83
C ASP A 140 20.49 21.97 6.08
N PHE A 141 19.26 21.57 6.41
CA PHE A 141 18.61 22.00 7.64
C PHE A 141 19.41 21.56 8.87
N LEU A 142 19.85 20.30 8.94
CA LEU A 142 20.63 19.79 10.07
C LEU A 142 22.00 20.46 10.17
N VAL A 143 22.67 20.73 9.05
CA VAL A 143 23.92 21.52 9.06
C VAL A 143 23.68 22.92 9.64
N SER A 144 22.56 23.56 9.32
CA SER A 144 22.18 24.85 9.92
C SER A 144 21.93 24.79 11.43
N ARG A 145 21.70 23.59 11.99
CA ARG A 145 21.57 23.33 13.43
C ARG A 145 22.91 23.05 14.14
N GLY A 146 24.03 23.08 13.41
CA GLY A 146 25.38 22.91 13.97
C GLY A 146 25.95 21.49 13.85
N TYR A 147 25.28 20.62 13.07
CA TYR A 147 25.85 19.34 12.70
C TYR A 147 26.93 19.52 11.59
N PRO A 148 28.03 18.74 11.61
CA PRO A 148 29.12 18.92 10.65
C PRO A 148 28.72 18.57 9.21
N ARG A 149 29.04 19.48 8.26
CA ARG A 149 28.64 19.35 6.86
C ARG A 149 29.20 18.08 6.21
N GLU A 150 30.45 17.76 6.51
CA GLU A 150 31.15 16.60 5.95
C GLU A 150 30.55 15.26 6.37
N LYS A 151 29.83 15.22 7.51
CA LYS A 151 29.11 14.03 7.97
C LYS A 151 27.73 13.96 7.33
N LEU A 152 26.96 15.04 7.42
CA LEU A 152 25.55 15.05 7.00
C LEU A 152 25.41 15.05 5.47
N LYS A 153 26.35 15.66 4.75
CA LYS A 153 26.39 15.70 3.28
C LYS A 153 27.46 14.79 2.69
N ALA A 154 27.89 13.76 3.43
CA ALA A 154 28.69 12.69 2.83
C ALA A 154 27.90 12.02 1.70
N ASP A 155 28.60 11.61 0.65
CA ASP A 155 28.01 10.98 -0.54
C ASP A 155 27.06 9.84 -0.15
N LEU A 156 25.93 9.77 -0.85
CA LEU A 156 24.95 8.70 -0.69
C LEU A 156 25.41 7.48 -1.48
N ASP A 157 26.32 6.72 -0.89
CA ASP A 157 26.75 5.43 -1.38
C ASP A 157 25.63 4.36 -1.33
N ASP A 158 25.90 3.18 -1.88
CA ASP A 158 24.91 2.09 -1.94
C ASP A 158 24.36 1.73 -0.57
N PHE A 159 25.20 1.76 0.49
CA PHE A 159 24.74 1.48 1.85
C PHE A 159 23.82 2.58 2.36
N SER A 160 24.16 3.85 2.17
CA SER A 160 23.36 5.00 2.58
C SER A 160 21.97 4.95 1.95
N VAL A 161 21.91 4.61 0.66
CA VAL A 161 20.63 4.45 -0.07
C VAL A 161 19.85 3.25 0.48
N ASP A 162 20.50 2.09 0.64
CA ASP A 162 19.89 0.86 1.14
C ASP A 162 19.38 0.96 2.60
N PHE A 163 20.01 1.83 3.41
CA PHE A 163 19.65 2.09 4.79
C PHE A 163 18.30 2.81 4.92
N MET A 164 17.94 3.63 3.93
CA MET A 164 16.68 4.38 3.92
C MET A 164 15.52 3.48 3.48
N GLN A 165 14.85 2.85 4.45
CA GLN A 165 13.73 1.94 4.19
C GLN A 165 12.44 2.37 4.90
N ARG A 166 11.31 2.20 4.20
CA ARG A 166 9.96 2.31 4.76
C ARG A 166 9.67 1.19 5.75
N GLY A 167 8.97 1.51 6.82
CA GLY A 167 8.61 0.59 7.90
C GLY A 167 9.63 0.52 9.05
N LEU A 168 10.64 1.39 9.07
CA LEU A 168 11.55 1.53 10.20
C LEU A 168 10.95 2.41 11.31
N ILE A 169 11.52 2.31 12.50
CA ILE A 169 11.16 3.11 13.68
C ILE A 169 12.41 3.81 14.20
N LEU A 170 12.32 5.13 14.35
CA LEU A 170 13.34 5.93 15.03
C LEU A 170 13.00 5.99 16.51
N ASP A 171 13.95 5.60 17.35
CA ASP A 171 13.89 5.68 18.81
C ASP A 171 14.82 6.78 19.29
N PHE A 172 14.25 7.95 19.56
CA PHE A 172 14.98 9.13 19.93
C PHE A 172 15.54 9.04 21.34
N GLU A 173 14.94 8.23 22.22
CA GLU A 173 15.46 8.06 23.59
C GLU A 173 16.80 7.31 23.60
N ARG A 174 17.00 6.41 22.63
CA ARG A 174 18.14 5.48 22.61
C ARG A 174 19.08 5.69 21.42
N GLY A 175 18.79 6.64 20.52
CA GLY A 175 19.61 6.90 19.34
C GLY A 175 19.55 5.77 18.30
N ASN A 176 18.45 5.01 18.26
CA ASN A 176 18.39 3.76 17.50
C ASN A 176 17.42 3.82 16.32
N VAL A 177 17.76 3.09 15.25
CA VAL A 177 16.84 2.79 14.13
C VAL A 177 16.47 1.32 14.19
N ILE A 178 15.18 1.01 14.18
CA ILE A 178 14.65 -0.30 14.54
C ILE A 178 13.82 -0.88 13.39
N LYS A 179 14.01 -2.17 13.13
CA LYS A 179 13.14 -2.99 12.30
C LYS A 179 12.49 -4.11 13.11
N LEU A 180 11.19 -4.28 12.93
CA LEU A 180 10.40 -5.27 13.66
C LEU A 180 10.14 -6.56 12.88
N ASP A 181 10.06 -7.67 13.62
CA ASP A 181 9.57 -8.97 13.14
C ASP A 181 8.03 -9.04 13.18
N ARG A 182 7.46 -10.11 12.61
CA ARG A 182 6.01 -10.39 12.55
C ARG A 182 5.29 -10.40 13.90
N ASN A 183 5.98 -10.62 15.00
CA ASN A 183 5.41 -10.67 16.36
C ASN A 183 5.66 -9.35 17.12
N GLY A 184 6.17 -8.32 16.45
CA GLY A 184 6.56 -7.04 17.03
C GLY A 184 7.76 -7.16 17.97
N GLY A 185 8.63 -8.17 17.75
CA GLY A 185 9.99 -8.25 18.29
C GLY A 185 10.95 -7.38 17.49
N ILE A 186 12.08 -6.94 18.07
CA ILE A 186 13.11 -6.23 17.29
C ILE A 186 13.92 -7.26 16.52
N MET A 187 13.82 -7.20 15.19
CA MET A 187 14.53 -8.10 14.27
C MET A 187 15.95 -7.61 14.00
N LYS A 188 16.11 -6.31 13.77
CA LYS A 188 17.37 -5.62 13.53
C LYS A 188 17.30 -4.23 14.16
N ALA A 189 18.43 -3.74 14.63
CA ALA A 189 18.55 -2.35 15.06
C ALA A 189 19.95 -1.82 14.74
N THR A 190 20.06 -0.51 14.59
CA THR A 190 21.32 0.22 14.62
C THR A 190 21.31 1.25 15.73
N HIS A 191 22.48 1.62 16.23
CA HIS A 191 22.71 2.83 17.01
C HIS A 191 23.53 3.79 16.14
N GLY A 192 22.95 4.94 15.83
CA GLY A 192 23.39 5.70 14.65
C GLY A 192 23.35 4.82 13.40
N THR A 193 24.40 4.86 12.58
CA THR A 193 24.54 3.98 11.41
C THR A 193 25.11 2.60 11.73
N LYS A 194 25.53 2.35 12.99
CA LYS A 194 26.24 1.12 13.37
C LYS A 194 25.26 0.01 13.78
N PRO A 195 25.33 -1.19 13.20
CA PRO A 195 24.44 -2.29 13.58
C PRO A 195 24.64 -2.71 15.04
N LEU A 196 23.55 -3.05 15.71
CA LEU A 196 23.56 -3.62 17.05
C LEU A 196 23.51 -5.15 16.99
N GLU A 197 24.36 -5.80 17.79
CA GLU A 197 24.31 -7.23 18.02
C GLU A 197 23.09 -7.61 18.87
N ARG A 198 22.67 -8.88 18.75
CA ARG A 198 21.40 -9.34 19.33
C ARG A 198 21.37 -9.28 20.86
N ASP A 199 22.50 -9.55 21.51
CA ASP A 199 22.69 -9.42 22.95
C ASP A 199 22.52 -7.96 23.40
N VAL A 200 23.15 -7.01 22.69
CA VAL A 200 23.00 -5.57 22.96
C VAL A 200 21.54 -5.12 22.81
N ILE A 201 20.84 -5.61 21.77
CA ILE A 201 19.40 -5.31 21.60
C ILE A 201 18.59 -5.83 22.80
N LEU A 202 18.88 -7.04 23.28
CA LEU A 202 18.19 -7.62 24.44
C LEU A 202 18.46 -6.86 25.73
N ASP A 203 19.69 -6.39 25.93
CA ASP A 203 20.06 -5.59 27.11
C ASP A 203 19.34 -4.23 27.10
N VAL A 204 19.28 -3.57 25.93
CA VAL A 204 18.65 -2.25 25.78
C VAL A 204 17.12 -2.31 25.86
N TYR A 205 16.51 -3.27 25.18
CA TYR A 205 15.06 -3.33 24.99
C TYR A 205 14.36 -4.31 25.94
N GLY A 206 15.12 -5.13 26.64
CA GLY A 206 14.62 -6.17 27.52
C GLY A 206 13.97 -7.33 26.76
N PRO A 207 13.68 -8.45 27.46
CA PRO A 207 13.00 -9.58 26.86
C PRO A 207 11.62 -9.14 26.31
N ARG A 208 11.31 -9.54 25.07
CA ARG A 208 10.05 -9.19 24.36
C ARG A 208 9.80 -7.69 24.20
N ASN A 209 10.85 -6.86 24.24
CA ASN A 209 10.79 -5.39 24.07
C ASN A 209 10.04 -4.65 25.18
N MET A 210 9.95 -5.21 26.39
CA MET A 210 9.19 -4.62 27.49
C MET A 210 9.70 -3.24 27.93
N ASN A 211 10.95 -2.90 27.62
CA ASN A 211 11.52 -1.59 27.95
C ASN A 211 11.23 -0.52 26.88
N CYS A 212 10.47 -0.83 25.83
CA CYS A 212 10.03 0.14 24.81
C CYS A 212 8.50 0.28 24.84
N PRO A 213 7.96 1.36 25.46
CA PRO A 213 6.52 1.61 25.54
C PRO A 213 5.80 1.58 24.19
N LEU A 214 6.45 2.07 23.13
CA LEU A 214 5.90 2.02 21.78
C LEU A 214 5.57 0.59 21.34
N MET A 215 6.48 -0.37 21.58
CA MET A 215 6.31 -1.76 21.16
C MET A 215 5.13 -2.44 21.84
N VAL A 216 4.81 -2.04 23.08
CA VAL A 216 3.64 -2.54 23.81
C VAL A 216 2.35 -1.95 23.23
N LYS A 217 2.34 -0.65 22.93
CA LYS A 217 1.18 0.06 22.39
C LYS A 217 0.81 -0.39 20.99
N ILE A 218 1.76 -0.40 20.05
CA ILE A 218 1.47 -0.71 18.63
C ILE A 218 1.00 -2.16 18.42
N LYS A 219 1.33 -3.08 19.34
CA LYS A 219 0.78 -4.45 19.33
C LYS A 219 -0.72 -4.48 19.63
N SER A 220 -1.20 -3.54 20.44
CA SER A 220 -2.63 -3.42 20.77
C SER A 220 -3.37 -2.62 19.71
N ASN A 221 -2.81 -1.48 19.32
CA ASN A 221 -3.39 -0.57 18.34
C ASN A 221 -2.31 0.26 17.64
N LEU A 222 -2.19 0.13 16.32
CA LEU A 222 -1.16 0.83 15.54
C LEU A 222 -1.30 2.37 15.62
N THR A 223 -2.52 2.90 15.78
CA THR A 223 -2.72 4.36 15.88
C THR A 223 -2.17 4.94 17.18
N ASP A 224 -1.90 4.12 18.19
CA ASP A 224 -1.34 4.60 19.47
C ASP A 224 0.09 5.15 19.30
N ALA A 225 0.75 4.84 18.17
CA ALA A 225 2.01 5.49 17.79
C ALA A 225 1.90 7.02 17.62
N TRP A 226 0.69 7.55 17.40
CA TRP A 226 0.41 9.00 17.33
C TRP A 226 0.01 9.62 18.67
N SER A 227 0.04 8.86 19.77
CA SER A 227 -0.18 9.44 21.10
C SER A 227 0.93 10.44 21.44
N PRO A 228 0.63 11.56 22.14
CA PRO A 228 1.62 12.61 22.42
C PRO A 228 2.91 12.11 23.10
N ASP A 229 2.80 11.11 23.97
CA ASP A 229 3.95 10.52 24.65
C ASP A 229 4.79 9.60 23.75
N CYS A 230 4.20 9.05 22.69
CA CYS A 230 4.95 8.34 21.65
C CYS A 230 5.61 9.30 20.67
N LEU A 231 4.88 10.31 20.18
CA LEU A 231 5.39 11.24 19.16
C LEU A 231 6.59 12.08 19.62
N SER A 232 6.75 12.28 20.93
CA SER A 232 7.92 12.97 21.47
C SER A 232 9.19 12.10 21.48
N LYS A 233 9.05 10.77 21.39
CA LYS A 233 10.13 9.81 21.60
C LYS A 233 10.42 8.92 20.40
N TYR A 234 9.44 8.76 19.51
CA TYR A 234 9.52 7.83 18.41
C TYR A 234 8.94 8.42 17.13
N ARG A 235 9.45 7.92 16.01
CA ARG A 235 8.88 8.18 14.68
C ARG A 235 8.81 6.88 13.88
N LEU A 236 7.61 6.50 13.44
CA LEU A 236 7.44 5.45 12.45
C LEU A 236 7.62 6.07 11.06
N LEU A 237 8.41 5.43 10.22
CA LEU A 237 8.63 5.84 8.83
C LEU A 237 7.70 5.01 7.94
N LEU A 238 6.60 5.60 7.48
CA LEU A 238 5.51 4.87 6.83
C LEU A 238 5.26 5.28 5.39
N ASP A 239 5.95 6.32 4.92
CA ASP A 239 5.80 6.92 3.60
C ASP A 239 7.18 7.15 2.99
N TYR A 240 7.30 7.12 1.67
CA TYR A 240 8.60 7.39 1.04
C TYR A 240 9.13 8.80 1.34
N PHE A 241 8.24 9.75 1.65
CA PHE A 241 8.57 11.11 2.05
C PHE A 241 9.32 11.23 3.40
N ASP A 242 9.29 10.19 4.24
CA ASP A 242 9.95 10.23 5.55
C ASP A 242 11.08 9.20 5.72
N ILE A 243 11.30 8.31 4.76
CA ILE A 243 12.43 7.37 4.82
C ILE A 243 13.82 8.05 4.89
N PRO A 244 14.08 9.23 4.28
CA PRO A 244 15.39 9.90 4.42
C PRO A 244 15.72 10.27 5.87
N ALA A 245 14.68 10.44 6.70
CA ALA A 245 14.85 10.74 8.11
C ALA A 245 15.61 9.64 8.87
N SER A 246 15.55 8.39 8.40
CA SER A 246 16.32 7.28 9.00
C SER A 246 17.82 7.55 8.99
N LEU A 247 18.39 7.80 7.81
CA LEU A 247 19.81 8.06 7.65
C LEU A 247 20.19 9.40 8.25
N ALA A 248 19.35 10.44 8.09
CA ALA A 248 19.63 11.76 8.64
C ALA A 248 19.72 11.72 10.17
N PHE A 249 18.76 11.07 10.83
CA PHE A 249 18.78 10.84 12.27
C PHE A 249 19.99 10.00 12.69
N ALA A 250 20.26 8.90 11.99
CA ALA A 250 21.39 8.01 12.29
C ALA A 250 22.75 8.74 12.23
N ARG A 251 22.97 9.57 11.21
CA ARG A 251 24.20 10.37 11.10
C ARG A 251 24.28 11.47 12.18
N CYS A 252 23.15 12.04 12.61
CA CYS A 252 23.13 12.94 13.76
C CYS A 252 23.55 12.22 15.06
N VAL A 253 23.06 11.00 15.27
CA VAL A 253 23.46 10.16 16.42
C VAL A 253 24.97 9.88 16.36
N ASP A 254 25.50 9.43 15.21
CA ASP A 254 26.95 9.19 15.09
C ASP A 254 27.80 10.43 15.46
N VAL A 255 27.32 11.63 15.11
CA VAL A 255 28.01 12.89 15.44
C VAL A 255 28.02 13.17 16.95
N VAL A 256 26.88 13.01 17.64
CA VAL A 256 26.83 13.27 19.09
C VAL A 256 27.62 12.21 19.86
N GLU A 257 27.62 10.96 19.40
CA GLU A 257 28.45 9.88 19.93
C GLU A 257 29.94 10.17 19.82
N GLU A 258 30.39 10.64 18.66
CA GLU A 258 31.79 11.04 18.44
C GLU A 258 32.22 12.20 19.35
N ARG A 259 31.27 13.03 19.79
CA ARG A 259 31.49 14.11 20.77
C ARG A 259 31.42 13.63 22.23
N GLY A 260 30.99 12.39 22.47
CA GLY A 260 30.70 11.88 23.81
C GLY A 260 29.44 12.48 24.44
N GLU A 261 28.50 12.94 23.61
CA GLU A 261 27.23 13.55 23.99
C GLU A 261 26.10 12.53 23.89
N ASN A 262 25.23 12.42 24.90
CA ASN A 262 24.04 11.55 24.86
C ASN A 262 22.78 12.35 24.45
N GLU A 263 22.88 13.23 23.44
CA GLU A 263 21.81 14.15 23.03
C GLU A 263 20.87 13.56 21.94
N PHE A 264 20.49 12.28 22.04
CA PHE A 264 19.71 11.58 21.00
C PHE A 264 18.30 12.15 20.81
N MET A 265 17.67 12.58 21.91
CA MET A 265 16.35 13.21 21.85
C MET A 265 16.37 14.47 20.98
N LYS A 266 17.43 15.27 21.11
CA LYS A 266 17.64 16.47 20.30
C LYS A 266 17.91 16.13 18.83
N CYS A 267 18.66 15.05 18.56
CA CYS A 267 18.80 14.54 17.20
C CYS A 267 17.43 14.19 16.57
N GLY A 268 16.54 13.59 17.37
CA GLY A 268 15.15 13.33 16.98
C GLY A 268 14.36 14.62 16.73
N GLU A 269 14.42 15.57 17.65
CA GLU A 269 13.76 16.88 17.53
C GLU A 269 14.21 17.65 16.29
N ASP A 270 15.51 17.70 16.01
CA ASP A 270 16.08 18.36 14.85
C ASP A 270 15.69 17.63 13.55
N THR A 271 15.63 16.30 13.56
CA THR A 271 15.12 15.50 12.43
C THR A 271 13.65 15.81 12.13
N ILE A 272 12.80 15.89 13.17
CA ILE A 272 11.40 16.30 13.03
C ILE A 272 11.31 17.77 12.58
N GLY A 273 12.21 18.63 13.06
CA GLY A 273 12.36 20.01 12.61
C GLY A 273 12.64 20.10 11.11
N ALA A 274 13.53 19.26 10.59
CA ALA A 274 13.87 19.18 9.17
C ALA A 274 12.65 18.75 8.32
N LEU A 275 11.93 17.70 8.74
CA LEU A 275 10.69 17.27 8.06
C LEU A 275 9.62 18.37 8.07
N ARG A 276 9.45 19.05 9.21
CA ARG A 276 8.50 20.17 9.33
C ARG A 276 8.90 21.34 8.44
N HIS A 277 10.18 21.68 8.35
CA HIS A 277 10.68 22.72 7.45
C HIS A 277 10.44 22.35 5.99
N MET A 278 10.77 21.11 5.60
CA MET A 278 10.64 20.61 4.25
C MET A 278 9.19 20.65 3.76
N TYR A 279 8.26 20.12 4.56
CA TYR A 279 6.85 19.93 4.19
C TYR A 279 5.90 21.00 4.75
N ASN A 280 6.42 22.13 5.26
CA ASN A 280 5.56 23.21 5.70
C ASN A 280 4.73 23.72 4.52
N ARG A 281 3.41 23.54 4.57
CA ARG A 281 2.49 23.98 3.50
C ARG A 281 2.65 25.46 3.13
N ALA A 282 3.03 26.31 4.09
CA ALA A 282 3.26 27.73 3.83
C ALA A 282 4.45 27.99 2.90
N HIS A 283 5.36 27.01 2.75
CA HIS A 283 6.52 27.10 1.87
C HIS A 283 6.20 26.77 0.41
N PHE A 284 5.07 26.11 0.12
CA PHE A 284 4.71 25.76 -1.25
C PHE A 284 4.49 26.98 -2.16
N PRO A 285 3.74 28.03 -1.77
CA PRO A 285 3.51 29.20 -2.63
C PRO A 285 4.69 30.18 -2.71
N ASN A 286 5.66 30.11 -1.80
CA ASN A 286 6.75 31.10 -1.70
C ASN A 286 8.17 30.48 -1.82
N GLU A 287 8.25 29.18 -2.11
CA GLU A 287 9.50 28.47 -2.40
C GLU A 287 10.57 28.55 -1.29
N GLN A 288 10.15 28.73 -0.03
CA GLN A 288 11.07 28.75 1.13
C GLN A 288 11.67 27.39 1.48
N SER A 289 11.10 26.31 0.96
CA SER A 289 11.64 24.95 1.06
C SER A 289 12.19 24.56 -0.31
N ASP A 290 13.46 24.19 -0.36
CA ASP A 290 14.10 23.73 -1.59
C ASP A 290 13.42 22.46 -2.16
N TYR A 291 12.69 21.70 -1.33
CA TYR A 291 11.84 20.60 -1.79
C TYR A 291 10.79 21.09 -2.80
N PHE A 292 10.00 22.11 -2.43
CA PHE A 292 8.96 22.63 -3.31
C PHE A 292 9.53 23.38 -4.50
N LYS A 293 10.62 24.12 -4.31
CA LYS A 293 11.31 24.85 -5.37
C LYS A 293 11.83 23.90 -6.45
N ASN A 294 12.55 22.84 -6.07
CA ASN A 294 13.11 21.87 -7.01
C ASN A 294 12.01 21.09 -7.73
N MET A 295 10.98 20.66 -7.00
CA MET A 295 9.84 19.94 -7.58
C MET A 295 9.04 20.82 -8.56
N ARG A 296 8.93 22.13 -8.33
CA ARG A 296 8.31 23.07 -9.29
C ARG A 296 9.16 23.34 -10.52
N ALA A 297 10.48 23.44 -10.35
CA ALA A 297 11.41 23.72 -11.43
C ALA A 297 11.43 22.60 -12.47
N ASP A 298 11.36 21.34 -12.03
CA ASP A 298 11.30 20.18 -12.93
C ASP A 298 10.38 19.07 -12.36
N PRO A 299 9.05 19.21 -12.48
CA PRO A 299 8.13 18.21 -11.92
C PRO A 299 8.25 16.85 -12.60
N GLY A 300 8.67 16.80 -13.88
CA GLY A 300 8.80 15.55 -14.62
C GLY A 300 9.96 14.67 -14.12
N LYS A 301 10.92 15.26 -13.42
CA LYS A 301 12.00 14.55 -12.74
C LYS A 301 11.50 13.74 -11.54
N TYR A 302 10.48 14.24 -10.83
CA TYR A 302 10.03 13.71 -9.55
C TYR A 302 8.68 13.00 -9.61
N ILE A 303 7.74 13.48 -10.42
CA ILE A 303 6.36 13.00 -10.47
C ILE A 303 6.16 12.18 -11.76
N VAL A 304 5.78 10.90 -11.62
CA VAL A 304 5.55 10.02 -12.76
C VAL A 304 4.20 10.34 -13.39
N ARG A 305 4.16 10.47 -14.73
CA ARG A 305 2.91 10.61 -15.48
C ARG A 305 2.11 9.32 -15.44
N SER A 306 0.84 9.42 -15.05
CA SER A 306 -0.06 8.28 -15.02
C SER A 306 -0.32 7.71 -16.41
N ALA A 307 -0.37 6.38 -16.50
CA ALA A 307 -0.63 5.71 -17.77
C ALA A 307 -2.05 6.03 -18.28
N PRO A 308 -2.25 6.27 -19.59
CA PRO A 308 -3.58 6.57 -20.15
C PRO A 308 -4.66 5.53 -19.81
N ARG A 309 -4.27 4.26 -19.67
CA ARG A 309 -5.15 3.16 -19.25
C ARG A 309 -5.75 3.37 -17.85
N LEU A 310 -4.98 3.91 -16.90
CA LEU A 310 -5.44 4.18 -15.55
C LEU A 310 -6.50 5.28 -15.58
N LEU A 311 -6.25 6.35 -16.33
CA LEU A 311 -7.19 7.44 -16.52
C LEU A 311 -8.50 6.96 -17.17
N ASN A 312 -8.40 6.12 -18.20
CA ASN A 312 -9.58 5.52 -18.86
C ASN A 312 -10.36 4.60 -17.91
N TRP A 313 -9.66 3.84 -17.07
CA TRP A 313 -10.26 2.99 -16.06
C TRP A 313 -11.02 3.81 -15.01
N LEU A 314 -10.41 4.87 -14.45
CA LEU A 314 -11.06 5.78 -13.51
C LEU A 314 -12.31 6.43 -14.12
N LYS A 315 -12.21 6.93 -15.36
CA LYS A 315 -13.36 7.49 -16.11
C LYS A 315 -14.47 6.46 -16.30
N THR A 316 -14.13 5.20 -16.57
CA THR A 316 -15.11 4.11 -16.73
C THR A 316 -15.75 3.72 -15.40
N LEU A 317 -14.95 3.67 -14.34
CA LEU A 317 -15.40 3.35 -12.98
C LEU A 317 -16.37 4.40 -12.46
N ARG A 318 -16.07 5.69 -12.68
CA ARG A 318 -16.93 6.82 -12.29
C ARG A 318 -18.31 6.81 -12.96
N LYS A 319 -18.44 6.21 -14.15
CA LYS A 319 -19.76 6.03 -14.79
C LYS A 319 -20.69 5.10 -14.01
N LYS A 320 -20.13 4.25 -13.14
CA LYS A 320 -20.86 3.20 -12.42
C LYS A 320 -20.85 3.38 -10.90
N LYS A 321 -19.90 4.15 -10.37
CA LYS A 321 -19.59 4.27 -8.94
C LYS A 321 -19.31 5.72 -8.59
N ARG A 322 -19.52 6.11 -7.33
CA ARG A 322 -19.08 7.42 -6.84
C ARG A 322 -17.60 7.36 -6.52
N LEU A 323 -16.80 8.24 -7.13
CA LEU A 323 -15.37 8.29 -6.87
C LEU A 323 -15.02 9.44 -5.93
N PHE A 324 -14.10 9.21 -5.01
CA PHE A 324 -13.62 10.28 -4.14
C PHE A 324 -12.10 10.20 -3.94
N LEU A 325 -11.48 11.34 -3.63
CA LEU A 325 -10.05 11.45 -3.34
C LEU A 325 -9.90 11.97 -1.90
N VAL A 326 -9.07 11.33 -1.08
CA VAL A 326 -8.72 11.78 0.28
C VAL A 326 -7.21 11.80 0.42
N THR A 327 -6.61 13.00 0.42
CA THR A 327 -5.16 13.17 0.49
C THR A 327 -4.71 13.95 1.72
N GLY A 328 -3.53 13.58 2.23
CA GLY A 328 -2.83 14.36 3.26
C GLY A 328 -2.27 15.69 2.74
N SER A 329 -2.07 15.81 1.43
CA SER A 329 -1.53 16.99 0.77
C SER A 329 -2.49 18.18 0.86
N ASN A 330 -1.95 19.38 1.08
CA ASN A 330 -2.75 20.61 1.01
C ASN A 330 -3.29 20.83 -0.42
N CYS A 331 -4.42 21.53 -0.56
CA CYS A 331 -5.14 21.64 -1.83
C CYS A 331 -4.31 22.17 -3.01
N ASP A 332 -3.40 23.11 -2.77
CA ASP A 332 -2.49 23.66 -3.78
C ASP A 332 -1.44 22.64 -4.27
N LEU A 333 -0.82 21.91 -3.34
CA LEU A 333 0.12 20.83 -3.66
C LEU A 333 -0.59 19.66 -4.35
N ALA A 334 -1.76 19.26 -3.84
CA ALA A 334 -2.56 18.19 -4.43
C ALA A 334 -2.95 18.51 -5.88
N ASP A 335 -3.39 19.75 -6.15
CA ASP A 335 -3.69 20.19 -7.51
C ASP A 335 -2.45 20.18 -8.42
N PHE A 336 -1.30 20.65 -7.93
CA PHE A 336 -0.05 20.62 -8.70
C PHE A 336 0.39 19.20 -9.07
N VAL A 337 0.41 18.29 -8.09
CA VAL A 337 0.79 16.88 -8.29
C VAL A 337 -0.20 16.19 -9.23
N ALA A 338 -1.51 16.35 -8.97
CA ALA A 338 -2.54 15.70 -9.77
C ALA A 338 -2.58 16.23 -11.22
N ARG A 339 -2.43 17.56 -11.44
CA ARG A 339 -2.33 18.12 -12.80
C ARG A 339 -1.14 17.59 -13.56
N HIS A 340 -0.01 17.41 -12.88
CA HIS A 340 1.14 16.79 -13.50
C HIS A 340 0.87 15.30 -13.77
N SER A 341 0.58 14.48 -12.78
CA SER A 341 0.45 13.02 -12.99
C SER A 341 -0.78 12.63 -13.82
N LEU A 342 -1.97 13.10 -13.44
CA LEU A 342 -3.27 12.65 -13.96
C LEU A 342 -3.79 13.51 -15.13
N GLY A 343 -3.23 14.71 -15.31
CA GLY A 343 -3.57 15.65 -16.37
C GLY A 343 -4.40 16.84 -15.89
N PRO A 344 -4.62 17.85 -16.75
CA PRO A 344 -5.25 19.12 -16.37
C PRO A 344 -6.67 18.96 -15.84
N ASP A 345 -7.42 17.99 -16.36
CA ASP A 345 -8.82 17.74 -16.00
C ASP A 345 -8.98 16.69 -14.89
N TRP A 346 -7.93 16.46 -14.08
CA TRP A 346 -7.92 15.43 -13.05
C TRP A 346 -9.11 15.52 -12.09
N ARG A 347 -9.61 16.74 -11.82
CA ARG A 347 -10.76 16.96 -10.93
C ARG A 347 -12.00 16.23 -11.43
N GLU A 348 -12.19 16.07 -12.74
CA GLU A 348 -13.34 15.39 -13.34
C GLU A 348 -13.35 13.87 -13.09
N LEU A 349 -12.24 13.31 -12.61
CA LEU A 349 -12.13 11.90 -12.26
C LEU A 349 -12.83 11.56 -10.94
N PHE A 350 -13.18 12.55 -10.12
CA PHE A 350 -13.76 12.36 -8.80
C PHE A 350 -15.09 13.09 -8.66
N ASP A 351 -15.98 12.56 -7.82
CA ASP A 351 -17.19 13.26 -7.41
C ASP A 351 -16.91 14.20 -6.22
N ILE A 352 -16.07 13.80 -5.26
CA ILE A 352 -15.64 14.65 -4.14
C ILE A 352 -14.12 14.57 -3.97
N VAL A 353 -13.48 15.69 -3.65
CA VAL A 353 -12.05 15.73 -3.27
C VAL A 353 -11.90 16.33 -1.87
N VAL A 354 -11.15 15.64 -1.02
CA VAL A 354 -10.78 16.07 0.32
C VAL A 354 -9.25 16.14 0.41
N CYS A 355 -8.74 17.36 0.53
CA CYS A 355 -7.34 17.67 0.72
C CYS A 355 -7.05 17.91 2.20
N PHE A 356 -5.78 17.89 2.59
CA PHE A 356 -5.33 18.11 3.97
C PHE A 356 -6.15 17.33 5.01
N ALA A 357 -6.46 16.06 4.71
CA ALA A 357 -7.40 15.24 5.48
C ALA A 357 -6.91 14.94 6.91
N LYS A 358 -5.63 15.16 7.23
CA LYS A 358 -5.00 14.87 8.53
C LYS A 358 -5.22 13.42 8.97
N LYS A 359 -5.03 12.46 8.07
CA LYS A 359 -5.06 11.02 8.40
C LYS A 359 -4.03 10.72 9.51
N PRO A 360 -4.26 9.75 10.42
CA PRO A 360 -5.46 8.91 10.55
C PRO A 360 -6.67 9.63 11.18
N PHE A 361 -6.50 10.88 11.68
CA PHE A 361 -7.55 11.61 12.40
C PHE A 361 -8.79 11.92 11.55
N PHE A 362 -8.67 11.89 10.22
CA PHE A 362 -9.82 11.91 9.31
C PHE A 362 -10.86 10.84 9.65
N PHE A 363 -10.40 9.63 9.99
CA PHE A 363 -11.24 8.46 10.23
C PHE A 363 -11.74 8.37 11.68
N THR A 364 -11.03 8.99 12.63
CA THR A 364 -11.35 8.90 14.06
C THR A 364 -11.95 10.16 14.64
N GLY A 365 -11.75 11.31 13.99
CA GLY A 365 -12.11 12.63 14.49
C GLY A 365 -13.40 13.18 13.87
N THR A 366 -13.72 14.41 14.27
CA THR A 366 -14.92 15.14 13.85
C THR A 366 -14.58 16.56 13.40
N ASN A 367 -13.40 16.74 12.77
CA ASN A 367 -13.01 18.05 12.28
C ASN A 367 -14.00 18.54 11.23
N ASP A 368 -14.30 19.84 11.24
CA ASP A 368 -15.13 20.45 10.23
C ASP A 368 -14.43 20.48 8.86
N PHE A 369 -15.22 20.38 7.80
CA PHE A 369 -14.73 20.63 6.45
C PHE A 369 -14.51 22.13 6.23
N LYS A 370 -13.47 22.45 5.48
CA LYS A 370 -13.18 23.80 4.99
C LYS A 370 -13.40 23.85 3.49
N GLU A 371 -14.04 24.90 2.99
CA GLU A 371 -14.15 25.13 1.55
C GLU A 371 -12.76 25.39 0.95
N VAL A 372 -12.57 25.03 -0.32
CA VAL A 372 -11.37 25.41 -1.09
C VAL A 372 -11.78 26.40 -2.18
N LYS A 373 -11.22 27.61 -2.11
CA LYS A 373 -11.39 28.67 -3.13
C LYS A 373 -10.03 29.08 -3.65
N ASP A 374 -9.85 29.11 -4.97
CA ASP A 374 -8.58 29.46 -5.63
C ASP A 374 -7.37 28.71 -5.04
N LEU A 375 -7.54 27.40 -4.77
CA LEU A 375 -6.54 26.52 -4.15
C LEU A 375 -6.06 26.99 -2.77
N LYS A 376 -6.94 27.67 -2.02
CA LYS A 376 -6.70 28.10 -0.65
C LYS A 376 -7.82 27.61 0.27
N GLU A 377 -7.45 27.32 1.51
CA GLU A 377 -8.39 27.00 2.57
C GLU A 377 -9.25 28.23 2.90
N GLY A 378 -10.56 28.07 2.82
CA GLY A 378 -11.57 29.08 3.13
C GLY A 378 -12.32 28.78 4.42
N ASP A 379 -13.59 29.19 4.45
CA ASP A 379 -14.45 29.08 5.63
C ASP A 379 -14.88 27.65 5.93
N THR A 380 -15.32 27.41 7.17
CA THR A 380 -16.00 26.16 7.56
C THR A 380 -17.29 25.99 6.76
N VAL A 381 -17.51 24.80 6.21
CA VAL A 381 -18.78 24.43 5.57
C VAL A 381 -19.63 23.61 6.53
N GLN A 382 -20.94 23.87 6.50
CA GLN A 382 -21.92 23.12 7.30
C GLN A 382 -22.25 21.75 6.70
N LYS A 383 -22.08 21.62 5.37
CA LYS A 383 -22.37 20.39 4.64
C LYS A 383 -21.55 20.34 3.35
N ILE A 384 -20.92 19.21 3.09
CA ILE A 384 -20.26 18.95 1.81
C ILE A 384 -21.24 18.44 0.74
N ALA A 385 -20.85 18.59 -0.53
CA ALA A 385 -21.64 18.16 -1.69
C ALA A 385 -20.76 17.58 -2.80
N LEU A 386 -21.38 16.78 -3.68
CA LEU A 386 -20.74 16.33 -4.91
C LEU A 386 -20.30 17.53 -5.75
N GLY A 387 -19.17 17.39 -6.44
CA GLY A 387 -18.51 18.47 -7.19
C GLY A 387 -17.60 19.35 -6.33
N GLY A 388 -17.68 19.28 -5.00
CA GLY A 388 -16.87 20.09 -4.10
C GLY A 388 -15.40 19.65 -3.96
N ILE A 389 -14.53 20.59 -3.64
CA ILE A 389 -13.17 20.37 -3.15
C ILE A 389 -13.12 20.97 -1.75
N TYR A 390 -12.63 20.19 -0.80
CA TYR A 390 -12.60 20.57 0.61
C TYR A 390 -11.22 20.32 1.21
N ASN A 391 -10.90 21.06 2.26
CA ASN A 391 -9.77 20.80 3.13
C ASN A 391 -10.26 20.21 4.47
N GLN A 392 -9.46 19.36 5.10
CA GLN A 392 -9.75 18.77 6.42
C GLN A 392 -11.02 17.90 6.41
N GLY A 393 -11.89 18.03 7.41
CA GLY A 393 -13.09 17.22 7.52
C GLY A 393 -12.91 15.89 8.25
N ASN A 394 -13.91 15.02 8.08
CA ASN A 394 -13.98 13.71 8.72
C ASN A 394 -14.70 12.68 7.84
N TRP A 395 -14.44 11.40 8.10
CA TRP A 395 -15.03 10.28 7.36
C TRP A 395 -16.56 10.23 7.47
N GLN A 396 -17.13 10.52 8.64
CA GLN A 396 -18.56 10.35 8.90
C GLN A 396 -19.43 11.20 7.95
N GLU A 397 -19.07 12.48 7.76
CA GLU A 397 -19.80 13.35 6.85
C GLU A 397 -19.55 13.00 5.38
N LEU A 398 -18.33 12.58 5.03
CA LEU A 398 -18.00 12.10 3.68
C LEU A 398 -18.82 10.86 3.32
N GLU A 399 -18.82 9.85 4.18
CA GLU A 399 -19.56 8.61 4.01
C GLU A 399 -21.06 8.89 3.90
N THR A 400 -21.61 9.74 4.78
CA THR A 400 -23.03 10.13 4.74
C THR A 400 -23.39 10.76 3.39
N THR A 401 -22.55 11.66 2.89
CA THR A 401 -22.77 12.33 1.60
C THR A 401 -22.72 11.33 0.43
N LEU A 402 -21.76 10.40 0.46
CA LEU A 402 -21.61 9.35 -0.57
C LEU A 402 -22.76 8.34 -0.54
N LYS A 403 -23.23 7.92 0.64
CA LYS A 403 -24.39 7.03 0.79
C LYS A 403 -25.67 7.66 0.25
N VAL A 404 -25.89 8.94 0.56
CA VAL A 404 -27.01 9.71 -0.02
C VAL A 404 -26.91 9.77 -1.55
N ALA A 405 -25.71 10.05 -2.07
CA ALA A 405 -25.46 10.09 -3.51
C ALA A 405 -25.59 8.73 -4.24
N ALA A 406 -25.44 7.63 -3.50
CA ALA A 406 -25.66 6.27 -3.97
C ALA A 406 -27.14 5.83 -3.88
N GLY A 407 -27.96 6.56 -3.12
CA GLY A 407 -29.39 6.28 -2.95
C GLY A 407 -29.68 5.07 -2.07
N ARG A 408 -28.71 4.61 -1.26
CA ARG A 408 -28.83 3.42 -0.40
C ARG A 408 -28.12 3.64 0.95
N PRO A 409 -28.81 3.50 2.10
CA PRO A 409 -28.19 3.61 3.42
C PRO A 409 -27.09 2.58 3.68
N GLU A 410 -27.23 1.39 3.10
CA GLU A 410 -26.28 0.26 3.19
C GLU A 410 -25.14 0.33 2.17
N ALA A 411 -25.00 1.44 1.45
CA ALA A 411 -23.96 1.59 0.44
C ALA A 411 -22.55 1.39 1.03
N ARG A 412 -21.73 0.62 0.32
CA ARG A 412 -20.42 0.17 0.79
C ARG A 412 -19.27 0.95 0.15
N GLY A 413 -18.26 1.27 0.95
CA GLY A 413 -17.04 1.93 0.53
C GLY A 413 -15.86 0.98 0.35
N LEU A 414 -15.05 1.25 -0.67
CA LEU A 414 -13.71 0.67 -0.86
C LEU A 414 -12.68 1.80 -0.93
N TYR A 415 -11.58 1.72 -0.19
CA TYR A 415 -10.56 2.77 -0.16
C TYR A 415 -9.16 2.23 -0.49
N PHE A 416 -8.47 2.87 -1.42
CA PHE A 416 -7.12 2.54 -1.84
C PHE A 416 -6.13 3.53 -1.20
N GLY A 417 -5.05 3.02 -0.61
CA GLY A 417 -3.97 3.85 -0.09
C GLY A 417 -2.69 3.06 0.16
N ASP A 418 -1.56 3.75 0.26
CA ASP A 418 -0.23 3.16 0.44
C ASP A 418 0.23 3.19 1.90
N ASN A 419 -0.26 4.14 2.71
CA ASN A 419 0.09 4.20 4.12
C ASN A 419 -0.60 3.09 4.91
N LEU A 420 0.18 2.10 5.33
CA LEU A 420 -0.33 0.87 5.98
C LEU A 420 -1.07 1.12 7.29
N VAL A 421 -0.81 2.24 7.97
CA VAL A 421 -1.54 2.58 9.20
C VAL A 421 -2.70 3.51 8.91
N GLN A 422 -2.43 4.63 8.23
CA GLN A 422 -3.37 5.72 8.08
C GLN A 422 -4.49 5.38 7.09
N ASP A 423 -4.17 4.73 5.97
CA ASP A 423 -5.11 4.42 4.91
C ASP A 423 -5.68 2.99 4.99
N VAL A 424 -4.92 2.07 5.58
CA VAL A 424 -5.27 0.64 5.59
C VAL A 424 -5.76 0.21 6.97
N PHE A 425 -4.87 0.16 7.96
CA PHE A 425 -5.22 -0.33 9.30
C PHE A 425 -6.38 0.44 9.92
N THR A 426 -6.33 1.78 9.90
CA THR A 426 -7.28 2.62 10.65
C THR A 426 -8.73 2.42 10.18
N PRO A 427 -9.08 2.66 8.90
CA PRO A 427 -10.46 2.47 8.44
C PRO A 427 -10.92 1.01 8.53
N THR A 428 -10.04 0.03 8.33
CA THR A 428 -10.42 -1.40 8.45
C THR A 428 -10.65 -1.80 9.91
N LYS A 429 -9.79 -1.39 10.84
CA LYS A 429 -9.92 -1.67 12.28
C LYS A 429 -11.22 -1.10 12.84
N LEU A 430 -11.62 0.07 12.35
CA LEU A 430 -12.86 0.76 12.72
C LEU A 430 -14.08 0.30 11.91
N GLN A 431 -13.91 -0.63 10.96
CA GLN A 431 -14.97 -1.15 10.10
C GLN A 431 -15.71 -0.06 9.30
N LEU A 432 -15.00 1.00 8.91
CA LEU A 432 -15.56 2.16 8.19
C LEU A 432 -15.72 1.87 6.69
N CYS A 433 -14.72 1.22 6.10
CA CYS A 433 -14.75 0.73 4.73
C CYS A 433 -13.78 -0.43 4.55
N ASP A 434 -13.96 -1.18 3.46
CA ASP A 434 -12.95 -2.13 3.02
C ASP A 434 -11.77 -1.38 2.41
N THR A 435 -10.57 -1.93 2.53
CA THR A 435 -9.35 -1.27 2.06
C THR A 435 -8.56 -2.13 1.09
N VAL A 436 -7.82 -1.46 0.23
CA VAL A 436 -6.82 -2.05 -0.66
C VAL A 436 -5.49 -1.34 -0.46
N ALA A 437 -4.46 -2.09 -0.07
CA ALA A 437 -3.13 -1.53 0.15
C ALA A 437 -2.32 -1.45 -1.16
N ILE A 438 -1.77 -0.29 -1.46
CA ILE A 438 -0.75 -0.13 -2.49
C ILE A 438 0.63 -0.33 -1.86
N VAL A 439 1.37 -1.33 -2.34
CA VAL A 439 2.66 -1.74 -1.76
C VAL A 439 3.71 -1.83 -2.87
N GLU A 440 4.25 -0.69 -3.29
CA GLU A 440 5.20 -0.58 -4.41
C GLU A 440 6.41 -1.52 -4.25
N GLU A 441 6.84 -1.82 -3.02
CA GLU A 441 7.92 -2.75 -2.68
C GLU A 441 7.70 -4.17 -3.24
N MET A 442 6.46 -4.54 -3.58
CA MET A 442 6.16 -5.83 -4.21
C MET A 442 6.45 -5.88 -5.71
N ASN A 443 6.81 -4.73 -6.32
CA ASN A 443 7.16 -4.67 -7.72
C ASN A 443 8.65 -5.00 -7.93
N GLU A 444 8.97 -6.25 -8.22
CA GLU A 444 10.34 -6.69 -8.49
C GLU A 444 11.03 -5.94 -9.65
N SER A 445 10.24 -5.37 -10.57
CA SER A 445 10.73 -4.61 -11.72
C SER A 445 10.58 -3.09 -11.54
N HIS A 446 10.49 -2.60 -10.30
CA HIS A 446 10.34 -1.17 -10.05
C HIS A 446 11.58 -0.38 -10.51
N PRO A 447 11.42 0.76 -11.20
CA PRO A 447 12.54 1.61 -11.63
C PRO A 447 13.44 2.11 -10.47
N SER A 448 12.84 2.25 -9.28
CA SER A 448 13.53 2.66 -8.05
C SER A 448 13.77 1.49 -7.09
N SER A 449 14.08 0.29 -7.63
CA SER A 449 14.29 -0.94 -6.84
C SER A 449 15.32 -0.77 -5.72
N GLN A 450 16.36 0.03 -5.94
CA GLN A 450 17.40 0.35 -4.95
C GLN A 450 16.90 1.16 -3.73
N ILE A 451 15.74 1.83 -3.84
CA ILE A 451 15.12 2.59 -2.74
C ILE A 451 14.09 1.72 -2.01
N ILE A 452 13.27 0.99 -2.77
CA ILE A 452 12.12 0.26 -2.20
C ILE A 452 12.50 -1.15 -1.67
N SER A 453 13.72 -1.60 -1.95
CA SER A 453 14.27 -2.84 -1.44
C SER A 453 15.56 -2.57 -0.67
N SER A 454 15.74 -3.25 0.46
CA SER A 454 16.96 -3.15 1.26
C SER A 454 17.56 -4.54 1.47
N LYS A 455 18.85 -4.65 1.21
CA LYS A 455 19.70 -5.81 1.54
C LYS A 455 20.09 -5.78 3.02
N PHE A 456 20.39 -4.61 3.56
CA PHE A 456 20.78 -4.42 4.96
C PHE A 456 19.64 -4.75 5.91
N TRP A 457 18.47 -4.14 5.72
CA TRP A 457 17.29 -4.38 6.54
C TRP A 457 16.51 -5.61 6.11
N GLY A 458 16.62 -6.04 4.86
CA GLY A 458 15.75 -7.03 4.23
C GLY A 458 14.43 -6.42 3.73
N PRO A 459 13.55 -7.19 3.08
CA PRO A 459 12.28 -6.69 2.55
C PRO A 459 11.32 -6.20 3.65
N MET A 460 10.61 -5.11 3.40
CA MET A 460 9.58 -4.56 4.31
C MET A 460 8.32 -5.43 4.30
N HIS A 461 7.90 -5.94 3.14
CA HIS A 461 6.64 -6.67 2.95
C HIS A 461 6.73 -8.19 3.17
N ALA A 462 7.89 -8.71 3.60
CA ALA A 462 8.10 -10.14 3.80
C ALA A 462 7.23 -10.72 4.91
N GLU A 463 6.87 -12.01 4.81
CA GLU A 463 6.02 -12.69 5.81
C GLU A 463 6.58 -12.67 7.24
N GLY A 464 7.90 -12.58 7.38
CA GLY A 464 8.60 -12.51 8.66
C GLY A 464 8.66 -11.11 9.28
N SER A 465 8.27 -10.06 8.57
CA SER A 465 8.30 -8.68 9.06
C SER A 465 6.97 -8.27 9.70
N TRP A 466 7.02 -7.23 10.53
CA TRP A 466 5.82 -6.62 11.09
C TRP A 466 4.83 -6.16 10.02
N TRP A 467 5.32 -5.44 9.02
CA TRP A 467 4.48 -4.84 7.99
C TRP A 467 3.94 -5.87 6.98
N GLY A 468 4.67 -6.95 6.70
CA GLY A 468 4.14 -8.06 5.92
C GLY A 468 2.94 -8.72 6.60
N ASN A 469 2.92 -8.78 7.94
CA ASN A 469 1.75 -9.23 8.69
C ASN A 469 0.59 -8.23 8.59
N VAL A 470 0.84 -6.92 8.71
CA VAL A 470 -0.18 -5.87 8.54
C VAL A 470 -0.81 -5.92 7.14
N ILE A 471 0.00 -6.00 6.09
CA ILE A 471 -0.44 -6.08 4.69
C ILE A 471 -1.35 -7.29 4.45
N LYS A 472 -1.09 -8.42 5.11
CA LYS A 472 -1.89 -9.64 4.97
C LYS A 472 -3.20 -9.60 5.77
N MET A 473 -3.18 -8.97 6.94
CA MET A 473 -4.23 -9.09 7.94
C MET A 473 -5.36 -8.08 7.73
N TYR A 474 -5.03 -6.82 7.41
CA TYR A 474 -6.01 -5.73 7.43
C TYR A 474 -6.75 -5.54 6.10
N PRO A 475 -6.07 -5.35 4.95
CA PRO A 475 -6.79 -5.03 3.73
C PRO A 475 -7.50 -6.26 3.13
N LYS A 476 -8.55 -5.99 2.34
CA LYS A 476 -9.19 -7.00 1.48
C LYS A 476 -8.26 -7.43 0.35
N ALA A 477 -7.44 -6.50 -0.13
CA ALA A 477 -6.52 -6.75 -1.22
C ALA A 477 -5.25 -5.93 -1.09
N PHE A 478 -4.19 -6.36 -1.76
CA PHE A 478 -2.98 -5.57 -1.86
C PHE A 478 -2.28 -5.85 -3.18
N LEU A 479 -1.66 -4.81 -3.74
CA LEU A 479 -1.05 -4.84 -5.06
C LEU A 479 0.11 -3.84 -5.17
N PRO A 480 1.08 -4.10 -6.04
CA PRO A 480 2.23 -3.21 -6.20
C PRO A 480 1.93 -1.86 -6.82
N SER A 481 0.82 -1.72 -7.54
CA SER A 481 0.41 -0.45 -8.16
C SER A 481 -1.02 -0.59 -8.67
N ILE A 482 -1.81 0.47 -8.54
CA ILE A 482 -3.16 0.56 -9.09
C ILE A 482 -3.21 0.32 -10.60
N ASN A 483 -2.11 0.57 -11.32
CA ASN A 483 -1.98 0.28 -12.75
C ASN A 483 -2.24 -1.19 -13.09
N LYS A 484 -2.08 -2.12 -12.15
CA LYS A 484 -2.38 -3.55 -12.37
C LYS A 484 -3.87 -3.84 -12.54
N LEU A 485 -4.75 -2.97 -12.04
CA LEU A 485 -6.22 -3.10 -12.14
C LEU A 485 -6.78 -2.52 -13.44
N SER A 486 -6.01 -1.65 -14.11
CA SER A 486 -6.38 -1.01 -15.37
C SER A 486 -6.08 -1.88 -16.62
N ARG A 487 -5.97 -3.20 -16.46
CA ARG A 487 -5.56 -4.14 -17.52
C ARG A 487 -6.71 -4.55 -18.43
#